data_AF-A0A414AP35-F1
#
_entry.id   AF-A0A414AP35-F1
#
_cell.length_a   1.000
_cell.length_b   1.000
_cell.length_c   1.000
_cell.angle_alpha   90.00
_cell.angle_beta   90.00
_cell.angle_gamma   90.00
#
_symmetry.space_group_name_H-M   'P 1'
#
loop_
_entity.id
_entity.type
_entity.pdbx_description
1 polymer ?
#
loop_
_entity_poly.entity_id
_entity_poly.type
_entity_poly.pdbx_seq_one_letter_code
_entity_poly.pdbx_strand_id
1 'polypeptide(L)' 'MGEKWEKPLLGVKPARLVIAGRNLDLTKAIHERAMQEKITAADYRLMALWASEIALNCNMMLALDKTVKMMGE' A
#
# COMPACT_ATOMS: atom_id res chain seq x y z
N MET A 1 -27.91 3.47 -15.70
CA MET A 1 -26.71 3.29 -16.55
C MET A 1 -25.81 2.32 -15.83
N GLY A 2 -25.53 1.15 -16.41
CA GLY A 2 -24.65 0.17 -15.77
C GLY A 2 -23.21 0.65 -15.84
N GLU A 3 -22.54 0.75 -14.70
CA GLU A 3 -21.10 0.98 -14.64
C GLU A 3 -20.42 -0.03 -15.58
N LYS A 4 -19.78 0.47 -16.64
CA LYS A 4 -18.85 -0.31 -17.42
C LYS A 4 -17.65 -0.55 -16.54
N TRP A 5 -17.66 -1.66 -15.79
CA TRP A 5 -16.45 -2.22 -15.21
C TRP A 5 -15.52 -2.55 -16.37
N GLU A 6 -14.60 -1.63 -16.69
CA GLU A 6 -13.56 -1.90 -17.66
C GLU A 6 -12.80 -3.14 -17.19
N LYS A 7 -12.84 -4.19 -18.02
CA LYS A 7 -12.07 -5.39 -17.74
C LYS A 7 -10.60 -4.96 -17.61
N PRO A 8 -9.87 -5.42 -16.58
CA PRO A 8 -8.45 -5.12 -16.47
C PRO A 8 -7.75 -5.46 -17.77
N LEU A 9 -6.88 -4.58 -18.26
CA LEU A 9 -5.99 -4.89 -19.38
C LEU A 9 -5.32 -6.24 -19.08
N LEU A 10 -5.32 -7.16 -20.05
CA LEU A 10 -4.76 -8.50 -19.90
C LEU A 10 -3.32 -8.40 -19.34
N GLY A 11 -3.11 -8.95 -18.14
CA GLY A 11 -1.82 -8.92 -17.44
C GLY A 11 -1.61 -7.75 -16.46
N VAL A 12 -2.50 -6.76 -16.41
CA VAL A 12 -2.40 -5.62 -15.47
C VAL A 12 -3.21 -5.91 -14.21
N LYS A 13 -2.52 -5.97 -13.06
CA LYS A 13 -3.18 -6.10 -11.76
C LYS A 13 -3.73 -4.73 -11.33
N PRO A 14 -4.97 -4.65 -10.81
CA PRO A 14 -5.50 -3.41 -10.23
C PRO A 14 -4.56 -2.82 -9.18
N ALA A 15 -4.31 -1.51 -9.25
CA ALA A 15 -3.39 -0.80 -8.35
C ALA A 15 -3.72 -1.07 -6.87
N ARG A 16 -5.01 -1.12 -6.51
CA ARG A 16 -5.48 -1.45 -5.15
C ARG A 16 -4.96 -2.81 -4.65
N LEU A 17 -4.90 -3.82 -5.52
CA LEU A 17 -4.45 -5.17 -5.15
C LEU A 17 -2.93 -5.23 -5.04
N VAL A 18 -2.22 -4.54 -5.94
CA VAL A 18 -0.76 -4.44 -5.90
C VAL A 18 -0.32 -3.74 -4.61
N ILE A 19 -0.96 -2.62 -4.27
CA ILE A 19 -0.68 -1.84 -3.06
C ILE A 19 -1.03 -2.63 -1.80
N ALA A 20 -2.19 -3.30 -1.77
CA ALA A 20 -2.57 -4.13 -0.63
C ALA A 20 -1.56 -5.26 -0.37
N GLY A 21 -1.11 -5.94 -1.44
CA GLY A 21 -0.06 -6.96 -1.34
C GLY A 21 1.25 -6.38 -0.79
N ARG A 22 1.71 -5.26 -1.35
CA ARG A 22 2.94 -4.60 -0.90
C ARG A 22 2.87 -4.16 0.55
N ASN A 23 1.75 -3.57 0.98
CA ASN A 23 1.56 -3.14 2.36
C ASN A 23 1.56 -4.33 3.33
N LEU A 24 1.00 -5.47 2.93
CA LEU A 24 1.03 -6.70 3.72
C LEU A 24 2.48 -7.21 3.88
N ASP A 25 3.26 -7.24 2.80
CA ASP A 25 4.66 -7.69 2.83
C ASP A 25 5.51 -6.79 3.73
N LEU A 26 5.35 -5.47 3.64
CA LEU A 26 6.04 -4.51 4.51
C LEU A 26 5.62 -4.64 5.97
N THR A 27 4.33 -4.86 6.24
CA THR A 27 3.83 -5.05 7.60
C THR A 27 4.40 -6.32 8.22
N LYS A 28 4.50 -7.41 7.44
CA LYS A 28 5.18 -8.64 7.87
C LYS A 28 6.66 -8.40 8.15
N ALA A 29 7.37 -7.69 7.26
CA ALA A 29 8.79 -7.38 7.45
C ALA A 29 9.03 -6.54 8.72
N ILE A 30 8.16 -5.56 9.01
CA ILE A 30 8.19 -4.80 10.26
C ILE A 30 7.97 -5.73 11.45
N HIS A 31 6.94 -6.59 11.40
CA HIS A 31 6.63 -7.52 12.49
C HIS A 31 7.80 -8.48 12.77
N GLU A 32 8.32 -9.14 11.74
CA GLU A 32 9.46 -10.07 11.84
C GLU A 32 10.69 -9.37 12.41
N ARG A 33 10.94 -8.12 12.00
CA ARG A 33 12.06 -7.34 12.53
C ARG A 33 11.85 -6.95 13.99
N ALA A 34 10.63 -6.61 14.37
CA ALA A 34 10.26 -6.27 15.75
C ALA A 34 10.29 -7.47 16.71
N MET A 35 10.20 -8.70 16.20
CA MET A 35 10.30 -9.93 16.99
C MET A 35 11.76 -10.37 17.24
N GLN A 36 12.76 -9.65 16.73
CA GLN A 36 14.16 -9.98 16.98
C GLN A 36 14.55 -9.64 18.44
N GLU A 37 15.32 -10.53 19.09
CA GLU A 37 15.74 -10.36 20.49
C GLU A 37 16.57 -9.09 20.73
N LYS A 38 17.27 -8.61 19.70
CA LYS A 38 18.05 -7.37 19.74
C LYS A 38 17.70 -6.53 18.53
N ILE A 39 17.16 -5.33 18.79
CA ILE A 39 16.83 -4.35 17.76
C ILE A 39 17.88 -3.25 17.81
N THR A 40 18.52 -2.97 16.67
CA THR A 40 19.49 -1.89 16.56
C THR A 40 18.84 -0.61 16.07
N ALA A 41 19.54 0.52 16.20
CA ALA A 41 19.10 1.79 15.60
C ALA A 41 18.95 1.70 14.07
N ALA A 42 19.70 0.83 13.38
CA ALA A 42 19.56 0.61 11.95
C ALA A 42 18.24 -0.10 11.62
N ASP A 43 17.83 -1.07 12.44
CA ASP A 43 16.56 -1.77 12.28
C ASP A 43 15.37 -0.82 12.46
N TYR A 44 15.42 0.08 13.44
CA TYR A 44 14.39 1.12 13.59
C TYR A 44 14.28 2.04 12.39
N ARG A 45 15.41 2.47 11.80
CA ARG A 45 15.41 3.29 10.59
C ARG A 45 14.80 2.51 9.42
N LEU A 46 15.14 1.24 9.28
CA LEU A 46 14.60 0.39 8.23
C LEU A 46 13.08 0.17 8.40
N MET A 47 12.61 -0.10 9.61
CA MET A 47 11.18 -0.18 9.92
C MET A 47 10.44 1.14 9.65
N ALA A 48 11.07 2.27 9.97
CA ALA A 48 10.50 3.60 9.68
C ALA A 48 10.38 3.87 8.18
N LEU A 49 11.34 3.42 7.36
CA LEU A 49 11.25 3.51 5.90
C LEU A 49 10.09 2.67 5.37
N TRP A 50 9.95 1.42 5.82
CA TRP A 50 8.84 0.56 5.44
C TRP A 50 7.49 1.11 5.87
N ALA A 51 7.38 1.62 7.10
CA ALA A 51 6.15 2.25 7.60
C ALA A 51 5.79 3.51 6.78
N SER A 52 6.79 4.29 6.37
CA SER A 52 6.61 5.46 5.52
C SER A 52 6.13 5.09 4.12
N GLU A 53 6.62 3.98 3.54
CA GLU A 53 6.13 3.45 2.27
C GLU A 53 4.64 3.02 2.38
N ILE A 54 4.26 2.34 3.46
CA ILE A 54 2.85 2.01 3.74
C ILE A 54 1.99 3.29 3.81
N ALA A 55 2.45 4.31 4.52
CA ALA A 55 1.72 5.57 4.66
C ALA A 55 1.55 6.28 3.30
N LEU A 56 2.59 6.33 2.47
CA LEU A 56 2.54 6.89 1.12
C LEU A 56 1.55 6.12 0.23
N ASN A 57 1.59 4.79 0.27
CA ASN A 57 0.68 3.93 -0.47
C ASN A 57 -0.79 4.18 -0.08
N CYS A 58 -1.08 4.27 1.23
CA CYS A 58 -2.41 4.59 1.73
C CYS A 58 -2.85 6.00 1.30
N ASN A 59 -1.97 6.99 1.41
CA ASN A 59 -2.27 8.37 1.00
C ASN A 59 -2.55 8.48 -0.50
N MET A 60 -1.81 7.75 -1.33
CA MET A 60 -2.06 7.68 -2.78
C MET A 60 -3.44 7.09 -3.07
N MET A 61 -3.83 6.00 -2.39
CA MET A 61 -5.16 5.40 -2.55
C MET A 61 -6.28 6.35 -2.09
N LEU A 62 -6.10 7.05 -0.97
CA LEU A 62 -7.04 8.05 -0.49
C LEU A 62 -7.14 9.24 -1.45
N ALA A 63 -6.03 9.69 -2.03
CA ALA A 63 -6.02 10.75 -3.02
C ALA A 63 -6.78 10.31 -4.29
N LEU A 64 -6.55 9.09 -4.77
CA LEU A 64 -7.28 8.52 -5.90
C LEU A 64 -8.79 8.42 -5.61
N ASP A 65 -9.19 7.94 -4.44
CA ASP A 65 -10.60 7.88 -4.03
C ASP A 65 -11.25 9.27 -4.02
N LYS A 66 -10.56 10.27 -3.45
CA LYS A 66 -11.01 11.67 -3.47
C LYS A 66 -11.11 12.20 -4.90
N THR A 67 -10.13 11.94 -5.75
CA THR A 67 -10.11 12.39 -7.14
C THR A 67 -11.27 11.77 -7.93
N VAL A 68 -11.55 10.48 -7.74
CA VAL A 68 -12.71 9.82 -8.36
C VAL A 68 -14.01 10.46 -7.89
N LYS A 69 -14.19 10.67 -6.58
CA LYS A 69 -15.39 11.34 -6.03
C LYS A 69 -15.57 12.78 -6.53
N MET A 70 -14.49 13.53 -6.73
CA MET A 70 -14.55 14.89 -7.28
C MET A 70 -14.83 14.91 -8.79
N MET A 71 -14.47 13.85 -9.52
CA MET A 71 -14.76 13.71 -10.95
C MET A 71 -16.17 13.20 -11.24
N GLY A 72 -16.99 12.98 -10.21
CA GLY A 72 -18.35 12.43 -10.30
C GLY A 72 -18.33 10.90 -10.46
N GLU A 73 -19.23 10.10 -9.89
CA GLU A 73 -20.67 10.32 -9.67
C GLU A 73 -21.32 11.44 -10.49
#